data_AF-W0UCQ0-F1
#
_entry.id   AF-W0UCQ0-F1
#
_cell.length_a   1.000
_cell.length_b   1.000
_cell.length_c   1.000
_cell.angle_alpha   90.00
_cell.angle_beta   90.00
_cell.angle_gamma   90.00
#
_symmetry.space_group_name_H-M   'P 1'
#
loop_
_entity.id
_entity.type
_entity.pdbx_description
1 polymer ?
#
loop_
_entity_poly.entity_id
_entity_poly.type
_entity_poly.pdbx_seq_one_letter_code
_entity_poly.pdbx_strand_id
1 'polypeptide(L)'
;PKHDKQRQAVQSVVAPKNLNEMESLIRSRAQDVLDNLPLDTPFNWVDKVSVELTARMLATLLDFPYEKRRKLVYWSDLAGGGAEMTGGSLDTDELFRGMADMSRDFTQLWRVKEKQIAAGENGFDLISLMQSNDSTRNLIDKPMEFLGNLILLIVGGNDTTRNSMSGGVYAMNRFPDEFAKLKNDPSLIP
;
A
#
# COMPACT_ATOMS: atom_id res chain seq x y z
N PRO A 1 4.10 2.98 -25.79
CA PRO A 1 5.03 1.83 -25.55
C PRO A 1 4.46 0.84 -24.52
N LYS A 2 5.13 -0.29 -24.20
CA LYS A 2 4.60 -1.30 -23.24
C LYS A 2 4.29 -0.70 -21.86
N HIS A 3 5.19 0.15 -21.36
CA HIS A 3 5.04 0.90 -20.11
C HIS A 3 3.70 1.67 -20.04
N ASP A 4 3.38 2.45 -21.09
CA ASP A 4 2.21 3.34 -21.05
C ASP A 4 0.90 2.55 -20.97
N LYS A 5 0.83 1.38 -21.61
CA LYS A 5 -0.35 0.50 -21.55
C LYS A 5 -0.60 -0.03 -20.13
N GLN A 6 0.46 -0.46 -19.43
CA GLN A 6 0.34 -0.94 -18.06
C GLN A 6 -0.01 0.20 -17.10
N ARG A 7 0.63 1.37 -17.24
CA ARG A 7 0.33 2.55 -16.43
C ARG A 7 -1.10 3.05 -16.63
N GLN A 8 -1.58 3.09 -17.87
CA GLN A 8 -2.93 3.55 -18.19
C GLN A 8 -4.03 2.71 -17.54
N ALA A 9 -3.77 1.40 -17.32
CA ALA A 9 -4.72 0.50 -16.69
C ALA A 9 -4.93 0.79 -15.20
N VAL A 10 -3.94 1.36 -14.51
CA VAL A 10 -3.96 1.55 -13.05
C VAL A 10 -4.01 3.01 -12.62
N GLN A 11 -3.65 3.97 -13.47
CA GLN A 11 -3.54 5.39 -13.10
C GLN A 11 -4.85 6.00 -12.61
N SER A 12 -6.01 5.45 -12.99
CA SER A 12 -7.31 5.95 -12.54
C SER A 12 -7.54 5.73 -11.05
N VAL A 13 -6.85 4.79 -10.40
CA VAL A 13 -6.99 4.56 -8.95
C VAL A 13 -6.64 5.81 -8.14
N VAL A 14 -5.67 6.59 -8.63
CA VAL A 14 -5.21 7.84 -8.01
C VAL A 14 -5.81 9.09 -8.68
N ALA A 15 -6.85 8.93 -9.50
CA ALA A 15 -7.55 10.08 -10.07
C ALA A 15 -8.24 10.89 -8.97
N PRO A 16 -8.37 12.23 -9.11
CA PRO A 16 -8.94 13.10 -8.06
C PRO A 16 -10.30 12.61 -7.53
N LYS A 17 -11.16 12.09 -8.42
CA LYS A 17 -12.45 11.52 -8.02
C LYS A 17 -12.30 10.35 -7.04
N ASN A 18 -11.43 9.39 -7.35
CA ASN A 18 -11.22 8.21 -6.51
C ASN A 18 -10.51 8.57 -5.19
N LEU A 19 -9.61 9.55 -5.21
CA LEU A 19 -8.97 10.08 -3.99
C LEU A 19 -9.99 10.73 -3.06
N ASN A 20 -10.94 11.51 -3.59
CA ASN A 20 -12.03 12.09 -2.80
C ASN A 20 -12.92 11.01 -2.16
N GLU A 21 -13.19 9.92 -2.87
CA GLU A 21 -13.94 8.76 -2.34
C GLU A 21 -13.17 8.06 -1.21
N MET A 22 -11.83 8.01 -1.30
CA MET A 22 -10.97 7.42 -0.26
C MET A 22 -10.72 8.34 0.94
N GLU A 23 -10.86 9.66 0.79
CA GLU A 23 -10.49 10.64 1.84
C GLU A 23 -11.18 10.34 3.17
N SER A 24 -12.50 10.09 3.13
CA SER A 24 -13.28 9.80 4.34
C SER A 24 -12.83 8.50 5.02
N LEU A 25 -12.44 7.50 4.23
CA LEU A 25 -11.92 6.23 4.74
C LEU A 25 -10.51 6.38 5.33
N ILE A 26 -9.64 7.15 4.68
CA ILE A 26 -8.30 7.47 5.18
C ILE A 26 -8.42 8.19 6.52
N ARG A 27 -9.28 9.22 6.58
CA ARG A 27 -9.49 10.05 7.77
C ARG A 27 -10.00 9.21 8.95
N SER A 28 -11.02 8.40 8.74
CA SER A 28 -11.57 7.55 9.82
C SER A 28 -10.56 6.52 10.33
N ARG A 29 -9.73 5.95 9.45
CA ARG A 29 -8.66 5.04 9.88
C ARG A 29 -7.52 5.74 10.61
N ALA A 30 -7.16 6.94 10.18
CA ALA A 30 -6.17 7.76 10.88
C ALA A 30 -6.64 8.08 12.30
N GLN A 31 -7.90 8.50 12.45
CA GLN A 31 -8.53 8.73 13.75
C GLN A 31 -8.52 7.47 14.60
N ASP A 32 -9.05 6.35 14.08
CA ASP A 32 -9.05 5.06 14.80
C ASP A 32 -7.65 4.63 15.27
N VAL A 33 -6.64 4.73 14.41
CA VAL A 33 -5.27 4.36 14.80
C VAL A 33 -4.75 5.28 15.90
N LEU A 34 -4.94 6.60 15.78
CA LEU A 34 -4.43 7.59 16.73
C LEU A 34 -5.16 7.53 18.08
N ASP A 35 -6.49 7.31 18.07
CA ASP A 35 -7.33 7.23 19.28
C ASP A 35 -7.00 5.99 20.14
N ASN A 36 -6.39 4.96 19.55
CA ASN A 36 -6.02 3.72 20.22
C ASN A 36 -4.54 3.67 20.67
N LEU A 37 -3.81 4.79 20.61
CA LEU A 37 -2.42 4.85 21.07
C LEU A 37 -2.31 5.05 22.59
N PRO A 38 -1.31 4.43 23.26
CA PRO A 38 -1.06 4.70 24.66
C PRO A 38 -0.53 6.13 24.84
N LEU A 39 -1.08 6.87 25.80
CA LEU A 39 -0.66 8.24 26.10
C LEU A 39 0.44 8.32 27.16
N ASP A 40 0.48 7.35 28.08
CA ASP A 40 1.34 7.39 29.27
C ASP A 40 2.58 6.51 29.17
N THR A 41 2.75 5.78 28.06
CA THR A 41 3.91 4.90 27.86
C THR A 41 4.50 5.08 26.46
N PRO A 42 5.85 5.14 26.33
CA PRO A 42 6.50 5.16 25.03
C PRO A 42 6.15 3.90 24.22
N PHE A 43 5.94 4.09 22.92
CA PHE A 43 5.67 3.00 21.99
C PHE A 43 6.42 3.21 20.67
N ASN A 44 6.48 2.16 19.85
CA ASN A 44 7.07 2.24 18.53
C ASN A 44 6.08 2.85 17.52
N TRP A 45 6.28 4.14 17.19
CA TRP A 45 5.47 4.86 16.20
C TRP A 45 5.45 4.19 14.82
N VAL A 46 6.59 3.62 14.40
CA VAL A 46 6.71 2.97 13.10
C VAL A 46 5.70 1.82 12.99
N ASP A 47 5.64 0.95 14.00
CA ASP A 47 4.74 -0.20 13.98
C ASP A 47 3.27 0.18 14.19
N LYS A 48 3.00 1.02 15.20
CA LYS A 48 1.63 1.35 15.62
C LYS A 48 0.91 2.32 14.69
N VAL A 49 1.65 3.20 14.00
CA VAL A 49 1.06 4.24 13.14
C VAL A 49 1.47 4.07 11.69
N SER A 50 2.76 4.21 11.39
CA SER A 50 3.24 4.29 10.01
C SER A 50 2.96 3.02 9.22
N VAL A 51 3.33 1.86 9.75
CA VAL A 51 3.08 0.55 9.12
C VAL A 51 1.59 0.23 9.14
N GLU A 52 0.89 0.53 10.23
CA GLU A 52 -0.54 0.20 10.35
C GLU A 52 -1.39 0.94 9.31
N LEU A 53 -1.26 2.27 9.21
CA LEU A 53 -2.00 3.06 8.23
C LEU A 53 -1.63 2.69 6.80
N THR A 54 -0.35 2.46 6.54
CA THR A 54 0.13 2.03 5.22
C THR A 54 -0.45 0.67 4.82
N ALA A 55 -0.44 -0.31 5.73
CA ALA A 55 -1.02 -1.63 5.46
C ALA A 55 -2.53 -1.55 5.18
N ARG A 56 -3.27 -0.75 5.95
CA ARG A 56 -4.72 -0.53 5.73
C ARG A 56 -4.98 0.08 4.35
N MET A 57 -4.14 1.02 3.92
CA MET A 57 -4.25 1.64 2.60
C MET A 57 -3.94 0.69 1.46
N LEU A 58 -2.84 -0.07 1.54
CA LEU A 58 -2.50 -1.09 0.54
C LEU A 58 -3.62 -2.13 0.40
N ALA A 59 -4.20 -2.57 1.52
CA ALA A 59 -5.31 -3.51 1.49
C ALA A 59 -6.55 -2.94 0.79
N THR A 60 -6.81 -1.64 0.90
CA THR A 60 -7.93 -0.99 0.21
C THR A 60 -7.67 -0.80 -1.26
N LEU A 61 -6.45 -0.37 -1.62
CA LEU A 61 -6.07 -0.16 -3.02
C LEU A 61 -6.09 -1.46 -3.84
N LEU A 62 -5.91 -2.61 -3.19
CA LEU A 62 -5.89 -3.93 -3.85
C LEU A 62 -7.16 -4.75 -3.61
N ASP A 63 -8.09 -4.27 -2.78
CA ASP A 63 -9.17 -5.07 -2.21
C ASP A 63 -8.68 -6.39 -1.59
N PHE A 64 -7.56 -6.30 -0.88
CA PHE A 64 -6.93 -7.45 -0.21
C PHE A 64 -7.62 -7.73 1.13
N PRO A 65 -7.74 -9.00 1.56
CA PRO A 65 -8.36 -9.33 2.84
C PRO A 65 -7.76 -8.54 4.01
N TYR A 66 -8.60 -7.72 4.65
CA TYR A 66 -8.16 -6.67 5.56
C TYR A 66 -7.42 -7.20 6.79
N GLU A 67 -7.83 -8.37 7.28
CA GLU A 67 -7.19 -9.09 8.38
C GLU A 67 -5.78 -9.58 8.03
N LYS A 68 -5.50 -9.77 6.74
CA LYS A 68 -4.19 -10.20 6.22
C LYS A 68 -3.31 -9.03 5.74
N ARG A 69 -3.73 -7.77 5.90
CA ARG A 69 -3.05 -6.57 5.37
C ARG A 69 -1.54 -6.48 5.67
N ARG A 70 -1.09 -7.00 6.82
CA ARG A 70 0.34 -7.00 7.20
C ARG A 70 1.19 -7.91 6.31
N LYS A 71 0.59 -8.88 5.60
CA LYS A 71 1.30 -9.67 4.56
C LYS A 71 1.78 -8.80 3.41
N LEU A 72 1.04 -7.77 3.03
CA LEU A 72 1.43 -6.84 1.96
C LEU A 72 2.71 -6.07 2.32
N VAL A 73 2.81 -5.63 3.58
CA VAL A 73 4.01 -4.98 4.10
C VAL A 73 5.17 -5.98 4.13
N TYR A 74 4.95 -7.18 4.64
CA TYR A 74 5.97 -8.23 4.68
C TYR A 74 6.53 -8.56 3.30
N TRP A 75 5.68 -8.80 2.29
CA TRP A 75 6.15 -9.09 0.94
C TRP A 75 6.87 -7.90 0.30
N SER A 76 6.41 -6.66 0.59
CA SER A 76 7.11 -5.45 0.15
C SER A 76 8.50 -5.33 0.78
N ASP A 77 8.63 -5.63 2.08
CA ASP A 77 9.91 -5.57 2.79
C ASP A 77 10.87 -6.64 2.25
N LEU A 78 10.39 -7.86 1.96
CA LEU A 78 11.17 -8.90 1.30
C LEU A 78 11.66 -8.48 -0.09
N ALA A 79 10.78 -7.84 -0.88
CA ALA A 79 11.12 -7.39 -2.23
C ALA A 79 12.11 -6.20 -2.23
N GLY A 80 12.05 -5.33 -1.22
CA GLY A 80 12.93 -4.16 -1.07
C GLY A 80 14.26 -4.45 -0.36
N GLY A 81 14.33 -5.50 0.46
CA GLY A 81 15.47 -5.77 1.35
C GLY A 81 16.58 -6.64 0.77
N GLY A 82 16.52 -7.00 -0.52
CA GLY A 82 17.51 -7.88 -1.15
C GLY A 82 18.95 -7.37 -1.01
N ALA A 83 19.86 -8.25 -0.61
CA ALA A 83 21.27 -7.95 -0.37
C ALA A 83 21.95 -7.24 -1.55
N GLU A 84 21.61 -7.67 -2.77
CA GLU A 84 22.15 -7.12 -4.01
C GLU A 84 21.59 -5.73 -4.37
N MET A 85 20.47 -5.31 -3.78
CA MET A 85 19.77 -4.07 -4.14
C MET A 85 19.93 -2.96 -3.10
N THR A 86 20.01 -3.31 -1.81
CA THR A 86 20.11 -2.34 -0.69
C THR A 86 21.23 -2.65 0.30
N GLY A 87 22.03 -3.70 0.08
CA GLY A 87 23.06 -4.14 1.04
C GLY A 87 22.50 -4.82 2.29
N GLY A 88 21.24 -5.25 2.26
CA GLY A 88 20.61 -6.03 3.33
C GLY A 88 21.17 -7.46 3.46
N SER A 89 20.77 -8.17 4.51
CA SER A 89 21.09 -9.59 4.71
C SER A 89 19.80 -10.42 4.64
N LEU A 90 19.26 -10.57 3.44
CA LEU A 90 17.99 -11.28 3.25
C LEU A 90 18.25 -12.77 3.02
N ASP A 91 17.52 -13.63 3.74
CA ASP A 91 17.55 -15.08 3.51
C ASP A 91 16.86 -15.39 2.17
N THR A 92 17.62 -15.92 1.21
CA THR A 92 17.10 -16.30 -0.12
C THR A 92 15.94 -17.29 -0.03
N ASP A 93 15.95 -18.19 0.96
CA ASP A 93 14.86 -19.16 1.15
C ASP A 93 13.60 -18.47 1.67
N GLU A 94 13.75 -17.48 2.56
CA GLU A 94 12.65 -16.64 3.00
C GLU A 94 12.05 -15.85 1.84
N LEU A 95 12.89 -15.23 1.01
CA LEU A 95 12.43 -14.50 -0.18
C LEU A 95 11.61 -15.42 -1.09
N PHE A 96 12.13 -16.61 -1.41
CA PHE A 96 11.43 -17.56 -2.27
C PHE A 96 10.08 -17.99 -1.69
N ARG A 97 10.03 -18.31 -0.40
CA ARG A 97 8.78 -18.66 0.30
C ARG A 97 7.78 -17.50 0.30
N GLY A 98 8.24 -16.28 0.56
CA GLY A 98 7.41 -15.08 0.55
C GLY A 98 6.84 -14.78 -0.84
N MET A 99 7.65 -14.89 -1.90
CA MET A 99 7.19 -14.68 -3.27
C MET A 99 6.20 -15.76 -3.73
N ALA A 100 6.40 -17.02 -3.34
CA ALA A 100 5.45 -18.10 -3.60
C ALA A 100 4.11 -17.89 -2.88
N ASP A 101 4.16 -17.48 -1.61
CA ASP A 101 2.99 -17.15 -0.78
C ASP A 101 2.19 -15.98 -1.36
N MET A 102 2.88 -14.91 -1.76
CA MET A 102 2.32 -13.75 -2.45
C MET A 102 1.65 -14.14 -3.78
N SER A 103 2.34 -14.94 -4.60
CA SER A 103 1.82 -15.40 -5.89
C SER A 103 0.51 -16.17 -5.74
N ARG A 104 0.44 -17.07 -4.75
CA ARG A 104 -0.77 -17.82 -4.44
C ARG A 104 -1.92 -16.90 -4.02
N ASP A 105 -1.69 -16.01 -3.07
CA ASP A 105 -2.74 -15.15 -2.51
C ASP A 105 -3.26 -14.14 -3.55
N PHE A 106 -2.38 -13.54 -4.37
CA PHE A 106 -2.82 -12.64 -5.44
C PHE A 106 -3.50 -13.37 -6.60
N THR A 107 -3.07 -14.59 -6.94
CA THR A 107 -3.76 -15.41 -7.94
C THR A 107 -5.18 -15.73 -7.46
N GLN A 108 -5.34 -16.11 -6.20
CA GLN A 108 -6.66 -16.34 -5.61
C GLN A 108 -7.51 -15.08 -5.62
N LEU A 109 -6.96 -13.95 -5.18
CA LEU A 109 -7.65 -12.67 -5.16
C LEU A 109 -8.10 -12.26 -6.56
N TRP A 110 -7.24 -12.39 -7.57
CA TRP A 110 -7.61 -12.12 -8.96
C TRP A 110 -8.82 -12.94 -9.41
N ARG A 111 -8.85 -14.24 -9.11
CA ARG A 111 -9.98 -15.13 -9.47
C ARG A 111 -11.26 -14.82 -8.70
N VAL A 112 -11.16 -14.35 -7.46
CA VAL A 112 -12.33 -13.85 -6.71
C VAL A 112 -12.90 -12.62 -7.39
N LYS A 113 -12.05 -11.65 -7.72
CA LYS A 113 -12.44 -10.40 -8.39
C LYS A 113 -13.04 -10.65 -9.78
N GLU A 114 -12.52 -11.63 -10.52
CA GLU A 114 -13.07 -12.06 -11.81
C GLU A 114 -14.53 -12.53 -11.69
N LYS A 115 -14.85 -13.28 -10.64
CA LYS A 115 -16.23 -13.72 -10.36
C LYS A 115 -17.13 -12.56 -9.95
N GLN A 116 -16.64 -11.64 -9.13
CA GLN A 116 -17.40 -10.46 -8.70
C GLN A 116 -17.76 -9.55 -9.88
N ILE A 117 -16.80 -9.28 -10.77
CA ILE A 117 -17.03 -8.51 -11.99
C ILE A 117 -18.04 -9.21 -12.90
N ALA A 118 -17.93 -10.53 -13.07
CA ALA A 118 -18.91 -11.30 -13.83
C ALA A 118 -20.32 -11.27 -13.23
N ALA A 119 -20.44 -11.06 -11.91
CA ALA A 119 -21.71 -10.85 -11.21
C ALA A 119 -22.21 -9.39 -11.25
N GLY A 120 -21.47 -8.48 -11.88
CA GLY A 120 -21.84 -7.07 -12.03
C GLY A 120 -21.37 -6.15 -10.89
N GLU A 121 -20.53 -6.65 -9.97
CA GLU A 121 -19.89 -5.83 -8.95
C GLU A 121 -18.76 -4.99 -9.57
N ASN A 122 -18.73 -3.69 -9.25
CA ASN A 122 -17.67 -2.78 -9.70
C ASN A 122 -16.86 -2.30 -8.49
N GLY A 123 -15.55 -2.54 -8.51
CA GLY A 123 -14.59 -2.02 -7.55
C GLY A 123 -13.69 -0.94 -8.17
N PHE A 124 -13.26 0.02 -7.37
CA PHE A 124 -12.27 1.03 -7.77
C PHE A 124 -10.84 0.63 -7.41
N ASP A 125 -10.63 -0.56 -6.84
CA ASP A 125 -9.32 -1.11 -6.53
C ASP A 125 -8.54 -1.47 -7.81
N LEU A 126 -7.22 -1.52 -7.66
CA LEU A 126 -6.26 -1.79 -8.72
C LEU A 126 -6.54 -3.10 -9.46
N ILE A 127 -6.98 -4.15 -8.77
CA ILE A 127 -7.22 -5.46 -9.40
C ILE A 127 -8.47 -5.39 -10.29
N SER A 128 -9.55 -4.80 -9.80
CA SER A 128 -10.76 -4.57 -10.60
C SER A 128 -10.49 -3.67 -11.81
N LEU A 129 -9.69 -2.61 -11.65
CA LEU A 129 -9.30 -1.73 -12.75
C LEU A 129 -8.44 -2.46 -13.80
N MET A 130 -7.47 -3.28 -13.37
CA MET A 130 -6.66 -4.09 -14.27
C MET A 130 -7.49 -5.13 -15.04
N GLN A 131 -8.49 -5.76 -14.39
CA GLN A 131 -9.37 -6.72 -15.05
C GLN A 131 -10.35 -6.07 -16.03
N SER A 132 -10.73 -4.83 -15.78
CA SER A 132 -11.64 -4.07 -16.65
C SER A 132 -10.96 -3.46 -17.88
N ASN A 133 -9.63 -3.52 -17.97
CA ASN A 133 -8.87 -2.96 -19.09
C ASN A 133 -8.35 -4.06 -20.03
N ASP A 134 -8.64 -3.95 -21.33
CA ASP A 134 -8.27 -4.94 -22.34
C ASP A 134 -6.76 -5.24 -22.42
N SER A 135 -5.90 -4.28 -22.06
CA SER A 135 -4.44 -4.46 -22.08
C SER A 135 -3.92 -5.26 -20.89
N THR A 136 -4.70 -5.40 -19.82
CA THR A 136 -4.28 -6.01 -18.55
C THR A 136 -5.22 -7.10 -18.03
N ARG A 137 -6.39 -7.32 -18.64
CA ARG A 137 -7.34 -8.36 -18.21
C ARG A 137 -6.78 -9.79 -18.26
N ASN A 138 -5.76 -10.03 -19.07
CA ASN A 138 -5.06 -11.31 -19.19
C ASN A 138 -3.67 -11.30 -18.51
N LEU A 139 -3.43 -10.37 -17.57
CA LEU A 139 -2.13 -10.26 -16.91
C LEU A 139 -1.79 -11.54 -16.13
N ILE A 140 -2.80 -12.21 -15.55
CA ILE A 140 -2.64 -13.49 -14.85
C ILE A 140 -2.04 -14.60 -15.72
N ASP A 141 -2.21 -14.53 -17.05
CA ASP A 141 -1.64 -15.50 -18.00
C ASP A 141 -0.15 -15.22 -18.29
N LYS A 142 0.38 -14.12 -17.74
CA LYS A 142 1.78 -13.68 -17.85
C LYS A 142 2.38 -13.56 -16.44
N PRO A 143 2.74 -14.68 -15.78
CA PRO A 143 3.07 -14.70 -14.35
C PRO A 143 4.12 -13.68 -13.92
N MET A 144 5.16 -13.48 -14.73
CA MET A 144 6.22 -12.51 -14.43
C MET A 144 5.72 -11.05 -14.48
N GLU A 145 4.85 -10.70 -15.43
CA GLU A 145 4.27 -9.35 -15.51
C GLU A 145 3.24 -9.13 -14.41
N PHE A 146 2.44 -10.16 -14.11
CA PHE A 146 1.46 -10.13 -13.02
C PHE A 146 2.12 -9.87 -11.67
N LEU A 147 3.10 -10.69 -11.29
CA LEU A 147 3.80 -10.54 -10.02
C LEU A 147 4.63 -9.25 -9.99
N GLY A 148 5.32 -8.91 -11.08
CA GLY A 148 6.10 -7.67 -11.15
C GLY A 148 5.26 -6.42 -10.93
N ASN A 149 4.07 -6.34 -11.55
CA ASN A 149 3.16 -5.20 -11.36
C ASN A 149 2.62 -5.13 -9.94
N LEU A 150 2.22 -6.27 -9.36
CA LEU A 150 1.70 -6.30 -7.99
C LEU A 150 2.77 -5.94 -6.95
N ILE A 151 4.00 -6.43 -7.13
CA ILE A 151 5.16 -6.04 -6.31
C ILE A 151 5.39 -4.53 -6.43
N LEU A 152 5.40 -3.98 -7.65
CA LEU A 152 5.61 -2.55 -7.87
C LEU A 152 4.56 -1.71 -7.13
N LEU A 153 3.31 -2.14 -7.15
CA LEU A 153 2.20 -1.43 -6.49
C LEU A 153 2.33 -1.46 -4.96
N ILE A 154 2.67 -2.62 -4.37
CA ILE A 154 2.85 -2.69 -2.91
C ILE A 154 4.12 -1.97 -2.45
N VAL A 155 5.25 -2.16 -3.14
CA VAL A 155 6.53 -1.52 -2.78
C VAL A 155 6.46 -0.01 -2.91
N GLY A 156 5.89 0.47 -4.02
CA GLY A 156 5.76 1.91 -4.28
C GLY A 156 4.94 2.64 -3.22
N GLY A 157 3.86 2.03 -2.74
CA GLY A 157 2.96 2.60 -1.73
C GLY A 157 3.39 2.37 -0.28
N ASN A 158 4.27 1.39 -0.02
CA ASN A 158 4.65 0.98 1.33
C ASN A 158 5.73 1.89 1.93
N ASP A 159 6.96 1.83 1.39
CA ASP A 159 8.15 2.42 2.00
C ASP A 159 8.06 3.94 2.09
N THR A 160 7.63 4.57 0.99
CA THR A 160 7.57 6.02 0.84
C THR A 160 6.62 6.63 1.87
N THR A 161 5.37 6.17 1.92
CA THR A 161 4.34 6.68 2.82
C THR A 161 4.68 6.43 4.28
N ARG A 162 5.15 5.23 4.63
CA ARG A 162 5.50 4.90 6.03
C ARG A 162 6.68 5.75 6.53
N ASN A 163 7.67 5.99 5.68
CA ASN A 163 8.85 6.77 6.05
C ASN A 163 8.53 8.26 6.13
N SER A 164 7.63 8.78 5.29
CA SER A 164 7.12 10.15 5.44
C SER A 164 6.36 10.34 6.76
N MET A 165 5.49 9.40 7.15
CA MET A 165 4.77 9.46 8.43
C MET A 165 5.72 9.46 9.64
N SER A 166 6.72 8.57 9.64
CA SER A 166 7.73 8.52 10.71
C SER A 166 8.65 9.74 10.70
N GLY A 167 9.07 10.17 9.50
CA GLY A 167 9.95 11.32 9.29
C GLY A 167 9.32 12.63 9.75
N GLY A 168 8.01 12.80 9.59
CA GLY A 168 7.28 13.97 10.08
C GLY A 168 7.39 14.14 11.60
N VAL A 169 7.13 13.08 12.36
CA VAL A 169 7.27 13.11 13.84
C VAL A 169 8.73 13.35 14.25
N TYR A 170 9.67 12.69 13.58
CA TYR A 170 11.09 12.89 13.84
C TYR A 170 11.53 14.34 13.58
N ALA A 171 11.08 14.94 12.47
CA ALA A 171 11.37 16.33 12.12
C ALA A 171 10.75 17.31 13.13
N MET A 172 9.49 17.10 13.53
CA MET A 172 8.83 17.92 14.54
C MET A 172 9.52 17.85 15.90
N ASN A 173 10.12 16.70 16.25
CA ASN A 173 10.94 16.57 17.45
C ASN A 173 12.31 17.27 17.33
N ARG A 174 12.91 17.28 16.13
CA ARG A 174 14.17 17.99 15.85
C ARG A 174 13.99 19.51 15.78
N PHE A 175 12.82 19.98 15.34
CA PHE A 175 12.47 21.39 15.14
C PHE A 175 11.14 21.71 15.85
N PRO A 176 11.11 21.75 17.20
CA PRO A 176 9.86 21.90 17.96
C PRO A 176 9.11 23.21 17.70
N ASP A 177 9.82 24.25 17.26
CA ASP A 177 9.22 25.54 16.89
C ASP A 177 8.30 25.41 15.66
N GLU A 178 8.62 24.52 14.71
CA GLU A 178 7.74 24.25 13.56
C GLU A 178 6.47 23.52 14.00
N PHE A 179 6.54 22.66 15.01
CA PHE A 179 5.36 22.05 15.60
C PHE A 179 4.49 23.06 16.35
N ALA A 180 5.11 24.00 17.08
CA ALA A 180 4.39 25.10 17.73
C ALA A 180 3.71 26.01 16.70
N LYS A 181 4.41 26.34 15.61
CA LYS A 181 3.89 27.11 14.49
C LYS A 181 2.68 26.43 13.84
N LEU A 182 2.75 25.12 13.56
CA LEU A 182 1.65 24.35 12.99
C LEU A 182 0.41 24.31 13.92
N LYS A 183 0.62 24.17 15.23
CA LYS A 183 -0.50 24.22 16.20
C LYS A 183 -1.20 25.57 16.24
N ASN A 184 -0.44 26.65 16.03
CA ASN A 184 -0.99 28.01 16.00
C ASN A 184 -1.66 28.35 14.66
N ASP A 185 -1.23 27.72 13.56
CA ASP A 185 -1.77 27.92 12.23
C ASP A 185 -1.86 26.60 11.44
N PRO A 186 -3.00 25.88 11.53
CA PRO A 186 -3.23 24.67 10.75
C PRO A 186 -3.31 24.89 9.24
N SER A 187 -3.47 26.13 8.75
CA SER A 187 -3.51 26.44 7.32
C SER A 187 -2.16 26.27 6.62
N LEU A 188 -1.10 26.02 7.40
CA LEU A 188 0.23 25.67 6.90
C LEU A 188 0.31 24.26 6.31
N ILE A 189 -0.73 23.43 6.50
CA ILE A 189 -0.86 22.15 5.79
C ILE A 189 -1.43 22.46 4.39
N PRO A 190 -0.68 22.18 3.30
CA PRO A 190 -1.07 22.50 1.93
C PRO A 190 -2.24 21.66 1.41
#